data_AF-A0A9R1M243-F1
#
_entry.id   AF-A0A9R1M243-F1
#
_cell.length_a   1.000
_cell.length_b   1.000
_cell.length_c   1.000
_cell.angle_alpha   90.00
_cell.angle_beta   90.00
_cell.angle_gamma   90.00
#
_symmetry.space_group_name_H-M   'P 1'
#
loop_
_entity.id
_entity.type
_entity.pdbx_description
1 polymer ?
#
loop_
_entity_poly.entity_id
_entity_poly.type
_entity_poly.pdbx_seq_one_letter_code
_entity_poly.pdbx_strand_id
1 'polypeptide(L)'
;MDMEDSSPCSSSSSPAPAADFVDYLGPDTSVTVFTMLHHPADLARASAVSRSWRQFVIDNQFSKLQCLRACPELSTFTQVDVTTTTSRTLARRDQDTATSADDKLHRDHRVYMHLSHGLLTPYKPRDCIIHCIGASSTDNFPDETIENTLEPVDRLESNRPSYWSSGGQRDPATAECLIYRLQADLCLIQEIKLQPFKAFFQHGDPIYSPKSIRVQMGYPRSPLRPEALVCDENEGQLIDDRNYVWTYTSPEFPMLQENVLQSFKLPHPVLCIGGVVKVELLGRVQKQAIDGLYYICISHVQIVGKALSRDLGVVPRGNGLVLNYYLDPRTCGVPRSESSRDNGRSRWQGLASRIWHSGTARGIGGLNQTLLSRLFGGPLRLVVVADESEGEEEDDLP
;
A
#
# COMPACT_ATOMS: atom_id res chain seq x y z
N MET A 1 3.78 -62.70 -57.18
CA MET A 1 2.59 -62.91 -56.35
C MET A 1 3.03 -63.73 -55.16
N ASP A 2 3.16 -63.23 -53.95
CA ASP A 2 2.99 -61.89 -53.41
C ASP A 2 3.89 -61.77 -52.17
N MET A 3 4.37 -60.55 -51.92
CA MET A 3 5.10 -60.20 -50.71
C MET A 3 4.12 -60.17 -49.53
N GLU A 4 4.39 -60.92 -48.47
CA GLU A 4 3.73 -60.71 -47.18
C GLU A 4 4.53 -59.71 -46.35
N ASP A 5 3.89 -58.55 -46.19
CA ASP A 5 4.37 -57.34 -45.56
C ASP A 5 4.41 -57.54 -44.03
N SER A 6 5.61 -57.55 -43.45
CA SER A 6 5.80 -57.60 -42.00
C SER A 6 5.67 -56.18 -41.43
N SER A 7 4.46 -55.84 -40.99
CA SER A 7 4.19 -54.63 -40.20
C SER A 7 4.72 -54.76 -38.76
N PRO A 8 5.59 -53.87 -38.26
CA PRO A 8 5.87 -53.82 -36.83
C PRO A 8 4.80 -52.96 -36.13
N CYS A 9 4.03 -53.58 -35.23
CA CYS A 9 3.23 -52.86 -34.25
C CYS A 9 4.14 -52.09 -33.29
N SER A 10 4.50 -50.86 -33.65
CA SER A 10 5.06 -49.88 -32.71
C SER A 10 3.91 -49.28 -31.89
N SER A 11 3.55 -49.93 -30.80
CA SER A 11 2.78 -49.30 -29.72
C SER A 11 3.68 -48.30 -29.01
N SER A 12 3.75 -47.07 -29.55
CA SER A 12 4.26 -45.94 -28.80
C SER A 12 3.27 -45.65 -27.67
N SER A 13 3.48 -46.25 -26.50
CA SER A 13 2.84 -45.79 -25.27
C SER A 13 3.40 -44.40 -24.98
N SER A 14 2.65 -43.37 -25.36
CA SER A 14 2.83 -42.04 -24.79
C SER A 14 2.81 -42.21 -23.27
N PRO A 15 3.86 -41.80 -22.52
CA PRO A 15 3.80 -41.87 -21.07
C PRO A 15 2.56 -41.09 -20.63
N ALA A 16 1.73 -41.72 -19.78
CA ALA A 16 0.62 -41.03 -19.14
C ALA A 16 1.15 -39.72 -18.53
N PRO A 17 0.42 -38.59 -18.63
CA PRO A 17 0.89 -37.34 -18.06
C PRO A 17 1.21 -37.59 -16.58
N ALA A 18 2.47 -37.36 -16.21
CA ALA A 18 2.91 -37.56 -14.84
C ALA A 18 1.99 -36.76 -13.92
N ALA A 19 1.28 -37.43 -13.02
CA ALA A 19 0.36 -36.78 -12.10
C ALA A 19 1.10 -35.67 -11.33
N ASP A 20 0.46 -34.51 -11.18
CA ASP A 20 1.10 -33.39 -10.48
C ASP A 20 1.22 -33.74 -8.98
N PHE A 21 2.23 -33.22 -8.29
CA PHE A 21 2.42 -33.38 -6.85
C PHE A 21 1.15 -33.09 -6.03
N VAL A 22 0.28 -32.22 -6.53
CA VAL A 22 -1.01 -31.88 -5.89
C VAL A 22 -2.02 -33.02 -5.96
N ASP A 23 -2.01 -33.76 -7.07
CA ASP A 23 -2.86 -34.94 -7.23
C ASP A 23 -2.47 -36.02 -6.20
N TYR A 24 -1.18 -36.11 -5.86
CA TYR A 24 -0.68 -36.99 -4.80
C TYR A 24 -1.02 -36.50 -3.39
N LEU A 25 -1.03 -35.19 -3.15
CA LEU A 25 -1.34 -34.62 -1.83
C LEU A 25 -2.83 -34.72 -1.45
N GLY A 26 -3.70 -34.77 -2.45
CA GLY A 26 -5.14 -34.75 -2.28
C GLY A 26 -5.68 -33.35 -1.91
N PRO A 27 -6.98 -33.11 -2.13
CA PRO A 27 -7.59 -31.80 -1.95
C PRO A 27 -7.58 -31.33 -0.50
N ASP A 28 -7.89 -32.19 0.48
CA ASP A 28 -8.03 -31.77 1.88
C ASP A 28 -6.72 -31.28 2.50
N THR A 29 -5.63 -32.00 2.23
CA THR A 29 -4.29 -31.61 2.66
C THR A 29 -3.85 -30.33 1.93
N SER A 30 -4.14 -30.21 0.64
CA SER A 30 -3.85 -29.00 -0.14
C SER A 30 -4.57 -27.78 0.43
N VAL A 31 -5.87 -27.89 0.77
CA VAL A 31 -6.62 -26.81 1.46
C VAL A 31 -5.88 -26.39 2.72
N THR A 32 -5.51 -27.36 3.56
CA THR A 32 -4.84 -27.09 4.83
C THR A 32 -3.54 -26.32 4.61
N VAL A 33 -2.70 -26.74 3.66
CA VAL A 33 -1.45 -26.03 3.36
C VAL A 33 -1.72 -24.61 2.87
N PHE A 34 -2.62 -24.42 1.90
CA PHE A 34 -2.92 -23.09 1.35
C PHE A 34 -3.55 -22.14 2.36
N THR A 35 -4.30 -22.65 3.34
CA THR A 35 -4.82 -21.81 4.44
C THR A 35 -3.73 -21.28 5.38
N MET A 36 -2.58 -21.94 5.43
CA MET A 36 -1.45 -21.59 6.30
C MET A 36 -0.38 -20.70 5.64
N LEU A 37 -0.50 -20.41 4.34
CA LEU A 37 0.48 -19.56 3.63
C LEU A 37 0.24 -18.08 3.98
N HIS A 38 0.96 -17.60 4.99
CA HIS A 38 0.81 -16.22 5.50
C HIS A 38 2.02 -15.34 5.19
N HIS A 39 3.22 -15.90 5.07
CA HIS A 39 4.45 -15.17 4.76
C HIS A 39 4.70 -15.11 3.24
N PRO A 40 5.27 -14.03 2.66
CA PRO A 40 5.47 -13.92 1.21
C PRO A 40 6.41 -15.01 0.68
N ALA A 41 7.38 -15.39 1.51
CA ALA A 41 8.23 -16.54 1.24
C ALA A 41 7.46 -17.88 1.19
N ASP A 42 6.34 -18.03 1.92
CA ASP A 42 5.50 -19.23 1.84
C ASP A 42 4.84 -19.33 0.46
N LEU A 43 4.31 -18.22 -0.06
CA LEU A 43 3.74 -18.18 -1.40
C LEU A 43 4.79 -18.43 -2.48
N ALA A 44 5.98 -17.85 -2.35
CA ALA A 44 7.08 -18.11 -3.28
C ALA A 44 7.50 -19.58 -3.27
N ARG A 45 7.60 -20.20 -2.08
CA ARG A 45 7.87 -21.63 -1.93
C ARG A 45 6.77 -22.49 -2.52
N ALA A 46 5.50 -22.19 -2.21
CA ALA A 46 4.34 -22.89 -2.75
C ALA A 46 4.35 -22.86 -4.28
N SER A 47 4.62 -21.70 -4.89
CA SER A 47 4.75 -21.54 -6.34
C SER A 47 5.95 -22.27 -6.96
N ALA A 48 6.94 -22.69 -6.16
CA ALA A 48 8.09 -23.47 -6.63
C ALA A 48 7.88 -24.98 -6.54
N VAL A 49 6.85 -25.45 -5.82
CA VAL A 49 6.56 -26.88 -5.63
C VAL A 49 6.23 -27.56 -6.97
N SER A 50 5.30 -26.99 -7.73
CA SER A 50 4.90 -27.52 -9.05
C SER A 50 4.23 -26.46 -9.92
N ARG A 51 4.04 -26.79 -11.21
CA ARG A 51 3.31 -25.91 -12.15
C ARG A 51 1.86 -25.71 -11.70
N SER A 52 1.16 -26.74 -11.21
CA SER A 52 -0.22 -26.58 -10.74
C SER A 52 -0.33 -25.78 -9.45
N TRP A 53 0.61 -25.89 -8.49
CA TRP A 53 0.59 -25.02 -7.30
C TRP A 53 0.75 -23.56 -7.68
N ARG A 54 1.71 -23.28 -8.57
CA ARG A 54 1.92 -21.93 -9.07
C ARG A 54 0.66 -21.40 -9.75
N GLN A 55 0.03 -22.18 -10.63
CA GLN A 55 -1.19 -21.75 -11.30
C GLN A 55 -2.33 -21.53 -10.29
N PHE A 56 -2.47 -22.41 -9.30
CA PHE A 56 -3.47 -22.28 -8.25
C PHE A 56 -3.29 -21.00 -7.43
N VAL A 57 -2.04 -20.67 -7.05
CA VAL A 57 -1.70 -19.41 -6.35
C VAL A 57 -2.08 -18.18 -7.17
N ILE A 58 -1.85 -18.22 -8.48
CA ILE A 58 -2.09 -17.13 -9.42
C ILE A 58 -3.59 -16.96 -9.69
N ASP A 59 -4.27 -18.04 -10.06
CA ASP A 59 -5.71 -18.08 -10.36
C ASP A 59 -6.56 -17.59 -9.19
N ASN A 60 -6.10 -17.87 -7.96
CA ASN A 60 -6.78 -17.49 -6.72
C ASN A 60 -6.21 -16.21 -6.08
N GLN A 61 -5.32 -15.49 -6.76
CA GLN A 61 -4.79 -14.18 -6.35
C GLN A 61 -4.23 -14.15 -4.90
N PHE A 62 -3.58 -15.21 -4.46
CA PHE A 62 -3.07 -15.32 -3.08
C PHE A 62 -2.09 -14.20 -2.71
N SER A 63 -1.29 -13.71 -3.65
CA SER A 63 -0.37 -12.58 -3.41
C SER A 63 -1.11 -11.27 -3.11
N LYS A 64 -2.22 -11.00 -3.82
CA LYS A 64 -3.10 -9.86 -3.53
C LYS A 64 -3.76 -10.01 -2.16
N LEU A 65 -4.26 -11.21 -1.85
CA LEU A 65 -4.86 -11.49 -0.55
C LEU A 65 -3.87 -11.26 0.61
N GLN A 66 -2.62 -11.70 0.45
CA GLN A 66 -1.58 -11.48 1.46
C GLN A 66 -1.31 -9.99 1.68
N CYS A 67 -1.24 -9.20 0.59
CA CYS A 67 -1.11 -7.75 0.70
C CYS A 67 -2.28 -7.14 1.48
N LEU A 68 -3.52 -7.53 1.18
CA LEU A 68 -4.73 -7.03 1.86
C LEU A 68 -4.79 -7.41 3.34
N ARG A 69 -4.27 -8.58 3.71
CA ARG A 69 -4.13 -8.99 5.11
C ARG A 69 -3.12 -8.14 5.86
N ALA A 70 -2.04 -7.74 5.19
CA ALA A 70 -1.01 -6.90 5.79
C ALA A 70 -1.45 -5.43 5.90
N CYS A 71 -2.08 -4.89 4.84
CA CYS A 71 -2.56 -3.52 4.76
C CYS A 71 -3.92 -3.48 4.04
N PRO A 72 -5.03 -3.44 4.79
CA PRO A 72 -6.39 -3.40 4.21
C PRO A 72 -6.66 -2.18 3.31
N GLU A 73 -5.90 -1.10 3.47
CA GLU A 73 -5.95 0.12 2.67
C GLU A 73 -5.70 -0.15 1.18
N LEU A 74 -4.97 -1.22 0.85
CA LEU A 74 -4.72 -1.65 -0.53
C LEU A 74 -5.98 -2.06 -1.30
N SER A 75 -7.11 -2.24 -0.62
CA SER A 75 -8.41 -2.48 -1.28
C SER A 75 -8.90 -1.29 -2.11
N THR A 76 -8.29 -0.12 -1.96
CA THR A 76 -8.51 1.07 -2.80
C THR A 76 -8.01 0.91 -4.24
N PHE A 77 -7.07 -0.02 -4.48
CA PHE A 77 -6.58 -0.31 -5.82
C PHE A 77 -7.58 -1.16 -6.61
N THR A 78 -8.12 -0.59 -7.68
CA THR A 78 -9.07 -1.26 -8.57
C THR A 78 -8.38 -2.01 -9.70
N GLN A 79 -7.18 -1.57 -10.07
CA GLN A 79 -6.42 -2.10 -11.19
C GLN A 79 -4.91 -2.04 -10.92
N VAL A 80 -4.18 -2.93 -11.60
CA VAL A 80 -2.72 -2.89 -11.72
C VAL A 80 -2.38 -2.56 -13.16
N ASP A 81 -1.46 -1.62 -13.38
CA ASP A 81 -0.89 -1.32 -14.69
C ASP A 81 0.63 -1.50 -14.63
N VAL A 82 1.20 -1.98 -15.74
CA VAL A 82 2.65 -2.17 -15.86
C VAL A 82 3.16 -1.26 -16.95
N THR A 83 4.08 -0.37 -16.59
CA THR A 83 4.64 0.63 -17.50
C THR A 83 6.12 0.34 -17.74
N THR A 84 6.51 0.13 -18.99
CA THR A 84 7.91 0.02 -19.42
C THR A 84 8.46 1.39 -19.81
N THR A 85 9.72 1.69 -19.42
CA THR A 85 10.36 3.01 -19.62
C THR A 85 10.38 3.48 -21.08
N THR A 86 10.33 2.56 -22.05
CA THR A 86 10.28 2.87 -23.49
C THR A 86 9.02 3.61 -23.92
N SER A 87 7.92 3.50 -23.17
CA SER A 87 6.64 4.15 -23.50
C SER A 87 6.56 5.61 -23.05
N ARG A 88 7.60 6.16 -22.40
CA ARG A 88 7.60 7.55 -21.92
C ARG A 88 7.76 8.60 -23.04
N THR A 89 8.15 8.17 -24.25
CA THR A 89 8.38 9.04 -25.43
C THR A 89 7.45 8.76 -26.61
N LEU A 90 6.59 7.75 -26.55
CA LEU A 90 5.64 7.41 -27.62
C LEU A 90 4.21 7.45 -27.08
N ALA A 91 3.77 8.65 -26.70
CA ALA A 91 2.35 8.97 -26.68
C ALA A 91 1.87 9.10 -28.14
N ARG A 92 1.72 7.96 -28.85
CA ARG A 92 0.80 7.75 -29.98
C ARG A 92 1.02 6.37 -30.59
N ARG A 93 -0.05 5.59 -30.57
CA ARG A 93 -0.25 4.27 -31.17
C ARG A 93 0.60 3.18 -30.52
N ASP A 94 -0.06 2.35 -29.73
CA ASP A 94 -0.10 0.93 -30.08
C ASP A 94 -1.41 0.32 -29.61
N GLN A 95 -1.91 -0.55 -30.49
CA GLN A 95 -3.22 -1.18 -30.47
C GLN A 95 -3.46 -1.99 -29.20
N ASP A 96 -4.70 -1.92 -28.71
CA ASP A 96 -5.30 -2.88 -27.80
C ASP A 96 -5.22 -4.30 -28.39
N THR A 97 -4.09 -4.98 -28.24
CA THR A 97 -4.11 -6.44 -28.16
C THR A 97 -4.77 -6.78 -26.84
N ALA A 98 -5.98 -7.32 -26.90
CA ALA A 98 -6.71 -7.78 -25.72
C ALA A 98 -5.84 -8.75 -24.92
N THR A 99 -5.22 -8.24 -23.85
CA THR A 99 -4.41 -9.03 -22.91
C THR A 99 -5.29 -10.14 -22.37
N SER A 100 -4.84 -11.40 -22.46
CA SER A 100 -5.68 -12.51 -22.00
C SER A 100 -5.94 -12.39 -20.48
N ALA A 101 -7.07 -12.92 -20.02
CA ALA A 101 -7.40 -12.91 -18.59
C ALA A 101 -6.33 -13.62 -17.74
N ASP A 102 -5.69 -14.64 -18.32
CA ASP A 102 -4.58 -15.38 -17.72
C ASP A 102 -3.33 -14.51 -17.58
N ASP A 103 -2.91 -13.82 -18.66
CA ASP A 103 -1.79 -12.88 -18.64
C ASP A 103 -1.98 -11.79 -17.59
N LYS A 104 -3.21 -11.29 -17.43
CA LYS A 104 -3.56 -10.31 -16.39
C LYS A 104 -3.31 -10.88 -14.98
N LEU A 105 -3.76 -12.10 -14.69
CA LEU A 105 -3.56 -12.73 -13.37
C LEU A 105 -2.07 -12.96 -13.08
N HIS A 106 -1.31 -13.43 -14.06
CA HIS A 106 0.14 -13.60 -13.94
C HIS A 106 0.85 -12.27 -13.68
N ARG A 107 0.45 -11.21 -14.37
CA ARG A 107 0.98 -9.86 -14.19
C ARG A 107 0.65 -9.30 -12.81
N ASP A 108 -0.61 -9.35 -12.41
CA ASP A 108 -1.08 -8.89 -11.10
C ASP A 108 -0.36 -9.67 -9.99
N HIS A 109 -0.20 -11.00 -10.15
CA HIS A 109 0.53 -11.84 -9.20
C HIS A 109 1.96 -11.34 -8.96
N ARG A 110 2.71 -11.04 -10.03
CA ARG A 110 4.10 -10.54 -9.92
C ARG A 110 4.17 -9.21 -9.17
N VAL A 111 3.30 -8.26 -9.51
CA VAL A 111 3.27 -6.94 -8.86
C VAL A 111 2.91 -7.07 -7.38
N TYR A 112 1.89 -7.85 -7.04
CA TYR A 112 1.51 -8.08 -5.64
C TYR A 112 2.54 -8.89 -4.86
N MET A 113 3.30 -9.80 -5.49
CA MET A 113 4.43 -10.46 -4.84
C MET A 113 5.57 -9.47 -4.52
N HIS A 114 5.84 -8.54 -5.43
CA HIS A 114 6.82 -7.48 -5.19
C HIS A 114 6.36 -6.55 -4.06
N LEU A 115 5.09 -6.16 -4.07
CA LEU A 115 4.49 -5.34 -3.01
C LEU A 115 4.48 -6.08 -1.66
N SER A 116 4.07 -7.35 -1.61
CA SER A 116 4.02 -8.12 -0.36
C SER A 116 5.41 -8.29 0.25
N HIS A 117 6.42 -8.52 -0.59
CA HIS A 117 7.82 -8.52 -0.15
C HIS A 117 8.20 -7.16 0.44
N GLY A 118 7.86 -6.05 -0.21
CA GLY A 118 8.07 -4.69 0.29
C GLY A 118 7.40 -4.45 1.66
N LEU A 119 6.15 -4.87 1.83
CA LEU A 119 5.39 -4.66 3.07
C LEU A 119 5.90 -5.51 4.24
N LEU A 120 6.25 -6.77 3.99
CA LEU A 120 6.47 -7.77 5.04
C LEU A 120 7.96 -8.00 5.35
N THR A 121 8.88 -7.51 4.51
CA THR A 121 10.31 -7.59 4.79
C THR A 121 10.69 -6.70 5.98
N PRO A 122 11.43 -7.20 6.98
CA PRO A 122 11.93 -6.41 8.09
C PRO A 122 12.69 -5.17 7.62
N TYR A 123 12.54 -4.07 8.35
CA TYR A 123 13.14 -2.79 7.98
C TYR A 123 13.60 -2.01 9.21
N LYS A 124 14.55 -1.11 8.99
CA LYS A 124 14.91 -0.07 9.96
C LYS A 124 14.15 1.20 9.57
N PRO A 125 13.27 1.73 10.44
CA PRO A 125 12.52 2.93 10.13
C PRO A 125 13.44 4.12 9.88
N ARG A 126 13.09 4.94 8.90
CA ARG A 126 13.82 6.16 8.52
C ARG A 126 12.82 7.29 8.30
N ASP A 127 13.35 8.51 8.22
CA ASP A 127 12.54 9.63 7.76
C ASP A 127 12.15 9.44 6.30
N CYS A 128 10.85 9.54 6.04
CA CYS A 128 10.23 9.36 4.75
C CYS A 128 10.02 10.69 4.01
N ILE A 129 10.23 11.85 4.64
CA ILE A 129 10.08 13.14 3.96
C ILE A 129 11.11 13.25 2.81
N ILE A 130 10.69 13.84 1.70
CA ILE A 130 11.59 14.25 0.60
C ILE A 130 11.49 15.74 0.29
N HIS A 131 10.30 16.35 0.39
CA HIS A 131 10.09 17.76 0.11
C HIS A 131 8.95 18.34 0.95
N CYS A 132 9.01 19.63 1.22
CA CYS A 132 7.87 20.41 1.73
C CYS A 132 6.90 20.71 0.58
N ILE A 133 5.60 20.64 0.88
CA ILE A 133 4.52 21.04 -0.05
C ILE A 133 3.97 22.41 0.33
N GLY A 134 3.84 22.71 1.64
CA GLY A 134 3.42 24.02 2.11
C GLY A 134 2.96 24.04 3.55
N ALA A 135 2.86 25.25 4.10
CA ALA A 135 2.21 25.54 5.37
C ALA A 135 0.93 26.35 5.13
N SER A 136 -0.07 26.21 6.01
CA SER A 136 -1.32 27.00 5.91
C SER A 136 -1.10 28.50 6.02
N SER A 137 -0.08 28.91 6.75
CA SER A 137 0.41 30.28 6.82
C SER A 137 1.88 30.29 7.25
N THR A 138 2.54 31.42 7.01
CA THR A 138 3.87 31.72 7.55
C THR A 138 3.93 33.19 7.93
N ASP A 139 4.57 33.51 9.06
CA ASP A 139 4.65 34.90 9.56
C ASP A 139 5.69 35.73 8.79
N ASN A 140 6.96 35.34 8.85
CA ASN A 140 8.05 36.03 8.15
C ASN A 140 8.73 35.14 7.10
N PHE A 141 8.11 35.02 5.94
CA PHE A 141 8.67 34.28 4.81
C PHE A 141 9.76 35.10 4.07
N PRO A 142 10.87 34.49 3.60
CA PRO A 142 11.23 33.06 3.67
C PRO A 142 11.94 32.65 4.96
N ASP A 143 12.27 33.58 5.85
CA ASP A 143 13.14 33.30 7.00
C ASP A 143 12.57 32.24 7.95
N GLU A 144 11.24 32.20 8.11
CA GLU A 144 10.50 31.27 8.98
C GLU A 144 9.71 30.23 8.19
N THR A 145 10.23 29.82 7.03
CA THR A 145 9.59 28.86 6.13
C THR A 145 9.48 27.44 6.70
N ILE A 146 8.54 26.65 6.17
CA ILE A 146 8.41 25.22 6.44
C ILE A 146 9.67 24.42 6.13
N GLU A 147 10.52 24.85 5.20
CA GLU A 147 11.77 24.13 4.88
C GLU A 147 12.74 24.03 6.08
N ASN A 148 12.66 24.98 7.01
CA ASN A 148 13.46 24.95 8.24
C ASN A 148 13.14 23.75 9.14
N THR A 149 12.01 23.05 8.92
CA THR A 149 11.61 21.88 9.71
C THR A 149 12.22 20.57 9.24
N LEU A 150 13.00 20.56 8.15
CA LEU A 150 13.58 19.35 7.58
C LEU A 150 14.87 18.92 8.30
N GLU A 151 15.60 19.87 8.84
CA GLU A 151 16.86 19.61 9.54
C GLU A 151 16.65 19.64 11.05
N PRO A 152 17.24 18.69 11.82
CA PRO A 152 17.09 18.61 13.27
C PRO A 152 17.93 19.66 14.01
N VAL A 153 17.81 20.92 13.60
CA VAL A 153 18.62 22.05 14.06
C VAL A 153 17.70 23.24 14.29
N ASP A 154 17.56 23.69 15.54
CA ASP A 154 16.82 24.90 15.88
C ASP A 154 17.71 26.17 15.92
N ARG A 155 19.03 25.99 15.80
CA ARG A 155 20.06 27.04 15.73
C ARG A 155 21.17 26.70 14.75
N LEU A 156 21.31 27.49 13.69
CA LEU A 156 22.39 27.36 12.70
C LEU A 156 23.73 27.84 13.28
N GLU A 157 24.85 27.55 12.60
CA GLU A 157 26.21 27.91 13.03
C GLU A 157 26.40 29.41 13.32
N SER A 158 25.62 30.28 12.65
CA SER A 158 25.59 31.72 12.89
C SER A 158 24.75 32.16 14.09
N ASN A 159 24.28 31.22 14.92
CA ASN A 159 23.27 31.40 15.97
C ASN A 159 21.93 31.95 15.44
N ARG A 160 21.69 31.87 14.13
CA ARG A 160 20.40 32.19 13.51
C ARG A 160 19.40 31.09 13.89
N PRO A 161 18.21 31.45 14.39
CA PRO A 161 17.19 30.45 14.68
C PRO A 161 16.70 29.79 13.39
N SER A 162 16.33 28.52 13.45
CA SER A 162 15.80 27.74 12.34
C SER A 162 14.51 27.07 12.77
N TYR A 163 13.39 27.58 12.28
CA TYR A 163 12.05 27.10 12.60
C TYR A 163 11.06 27.58 11.55
N TRP A 164 9.92 26.91 11.47
CA TRP A 164 8.72 27.45 10.85
C TRP A 164 7.87 28.21 11.86
N SER A 165 7.26 29.32 11.46
CA SER A 165 6.35 30.12 12.27
C SER A 165 5.02 30.35 11.57
N SER A 166 3.91 30.05 12.22
CA SER A 166 2.57 30.37 11.72
C SER A 166 2.32 31.87 11.69
N GLY A 167 1.40 32.35 10.84
CA GLY A 167 0.83 33.68 11.02
C GLY A 167 0.09 33.84 12.37
N GLY A 168 0.13 35.05 12.94
CA GLY A 168 -0.50 35.36 14.21
C GLY A 168 -2.03 35.28 14.19
N GLN A 169 -2.63 34.71 15.23
CA GLN A 169 -4.09 34.58 15.35
C GLN A 169 -4.64 35.09 16.67
N ARG A 170 -5.83 35.69 16.64
CA ARG A 170 -6.54 36.11 17.87
C ARG A 170 -7.21 34.93 18.56
N ASP A 171 -7.80 34.04 17.78
CA ASP A 171 -8.47 32.85 18.27
C ASP A 171 -7.46 31.71 18.47
N PRO A 172 -7.24 31.24 19.71
CA PRO A 172 -6.34 30.14 19.97
C PRO A 172 -6.85 28.79 19.43
N ALA A 173 -8.12 28.68 19.00
CA ALA A 173 -8.64 27.46 18.38
C ALA A 173 -8.31 27.34 16.88
N THR A 174 -7.82 28.42 16.24
CA THR A 174 -7.43 28.38 14.82
C THR A 174 -6.22 27.48 14.62
N ALA A 175 -6.43 26.36 13.93
CA ALA A 175 -5.41 25.36 13.62
C ALA A 175 -4.46 25.83 12.50
N GLU A 176 -3.29 25.20 12.44
CA GLU A 176 -2.36 25.29 11.32
C GLU A 176 -2.08 23.90 10.75
N CYS A 177 -1.46 23.84 9.58
CA CYS A 177 -0.99 22.59 9.01
C CYS A 177 0.30 22.75 8.23
N LEU A 178 1.08 21.67 8.24
CA LEU A 178 2.30 21.49 7.47
C LEU A 178 2.12 20.26 6.57
N ILE A 179 2.31 20.40 5.27
CA ILE A 179 2.14 19.33 4.29
C ILE A 179 3.49 18.96 3.69
N TYR A 180 3.78 17.65 3.68
CA TYR A 180 5.03 17.08 3.20
C TYR A 180 4.79 16.03 2.12
N ARG A 181 5.71 15.97 1.16
CA ARG A 181 5.85 14.89 0.20
C ARG A 181 6.80 13.83 0.75
N LEU A 182 6.47 12.57 0.53
CA LEU A 182 7.29 11.42 0.94
C LEU A 182 8.17 10.89 -0.20
N GLN A 183 9.19 10.11 0.16
CA GLN A 183 10.20 9.54 -0.74
C GLN A 183 9.67 8.54 -1.78
N ALA A 184 8.46 8.02 -1.59
CA ALA A 184 7.75 7.12 -2.49
C ALA A 184 6.23 7.32 -2.38
N ASP A 185 5.49 6.99 -3.44
CA ASP A 185 4.02 7.04 -3.44
C ASP A 185 3.40 6.08 -2.43
N LEU A 186 4.13 5.02 -2.06
CA LEU A 186 3.74 4.07 -1.02
C LEU A 186 4.76 4.09 0.11
N CYS A 187 4.34 4.52 1.30
CA CYS A 187 5.17 4.52 2.49
C CYS A 187 4.43 3.88 3.67
N LEU A 188 5.06 2.95 4.38
CA LEU A 188 4.53 2.38 5.61
C LEU A 188 4.98 3.26 6.79
N ILE A 189 4.07 4.05 7.34
CA ILE A 189 4.35 5.03 8.40
C ILE A 189 3.96 4.45 9.75
N GLN A 190 4.79 4.67 10.77
CA GLN A 190 4.58 4.14 12.12
C GLN A 190 4.62 5.22 13.20
N GLU A 191 5.30 6.32 12.94
CA GLU A 191 5.58 7.33 13.94
C GLU A 191 5.78 8.68 13.28
N ILE A 192 5.30 9.72 13.95
CA ILE A 192 5.54 11.10 13.60
C ILE A 192 6.35 11.70 14.74
N LYS A 193 7.40 12.46 14.41
CA LYS A 193 8.17 13.21 15.40
C LYS A 193 8.10 14.69 15.09
N LEU A 194 7.94 15.48 16.14
CA LEU A 194 7.80 16.93 16.02
C LEU A 194 8.50 17.62 17.19
N GLN A 195 9.19 18.72 16.92
CA GLN A 195 9.85 19.53 17.93
C GLN A 195 9.28 20.96 17.91
N PRO A 196 8.57 21.41 18.95
CA PRO A 196 8.21 22.82 19.12
C PRO A 196 9.43 23.71 19.24
N PHE A 197 9.35 24.94 18.74
CA PHE A 197 10.44 25.90 18.83
C PHE A 197 10.38 26.72 20.14
N LYS A 198 11.55 26.91 20.75
CA LYS A 198 11.79 27.81 21.88
C LYS A 198 12.37 29.11 21.35
N ALA A 199 11.64 30.22 21.46
CA ALA A 199 12.09 31.53 21.04
C ALA A 199 13.08 32.13 22.04
N PHE A 200 14.30 31.60 22.07
CA PHE A 200 15.38 31.97 22.97
C PHE A 200 15.89 33.43 22.83
N PHE A 201 15.39 34.14 21.83
CA PHE A 201 15.66 35.56 21.60
C PHE A 201 14.58 36.46 22.22
N GLN A 202 13.52 35.89 22.78
CA GLN A 202 12.44 36.63 23.46
C GLN A 202 12.54 36.47 24.99
N HIS A 203 12.02 37.45 25.72
CA HIS A 203 12.04 37.42 27.19
C HIS A 203 11.30 36.20 27.75
N GLY A 204 11.96 35.45 28.65
CA GLY A 204 11.42 34.24 29.26
C GLY A 204 11.51 32.99 28.36
N ASP A 205 12.12 33.10 27.19
CA ASP A 205 12.27 32.05 26.19
C ASP A 205 11.00 31.21 25.94
N PRO A 206 9.89 31.84 25.53
CA PRO A 206 8.61 31.17 25.35
C PRO A 206 8.67 30.04 24.32
N ILE A 207 7.85 29.00 24.53
CA ILE A 207 7.71 27.87 23.63
C ILE A 207 6.37 27.98 22.91
N TYR A 208 6.42 28.02 21.58
CA TYR A 208 5.25 28.19 20.72
C TYR A 208 4.75 26.84 20.20
N SER A 209 4.37 25.93 21.11
CA SER A 209 3.82 24.62 20.71
C SER A 209 2.32 24.70 20.40
N PRO A 210 1.79 23.81 19.56
CA PRO A 210 0.37 23.48 19.61
C PRO A 210 0.04 22.71 20.91
N LYS A 211 -1.26 22.54 21.20
CA LYS A 211 -1.76 21.70 22.29
C LYS A 211 -1.79 20.22 21.92
N SER A 212 -2.15 19.92 20.68
CA SER A 212 -2.17 18.57 20.13
C SER A 212 -1.86 18.59 18.65
N ILE A 213 -1.56 17.42 18.09
CA ILE A 213 -1.41 17.23 16.66
C ILE A 213 -2.36 16.16 16.15
N ARG A 214 -2.70 16.25 14.87
CA ARG A 214 -3.38 15.18 14.12
C ARG A 214 -2.68 15.00 12.78
N VAL A 215 -2.65 13.78 12.27
CA VAL A 215 -1.94 13.45 11.04
C VAL A 215 -2.91 12.87 10.03
N GLN A 216 -2.88 13.39 8.81
CA GLN A 216 -3.62 12.88 7.67
C GLN A 216 -2.65 12.36 6.61
N MET A 217 -3.04 11.27 5.94
CA MET A 217 -2.24 10.65 4.87
C MET A 217 -3.11 10.44 3.64
N GLY A 218 -2.54 10.67 2.46
CA GLY A 218 -3.30 10.55 1.23
C GLY A 218 -2.51 10.87 -0.02
N TYR A 219 -3.23 11.25 -1.06
CA TYR A 219 -2.70 11.53 -2.39
C TYR A 219 -3.27 12.85 -2.94
N PRO A 220 -2.50 13.54 -3.80
CA PRO A 220 -2.99 14.72 -4.49
C PRO A 220 -3.94 14.30 -5.64
N ARG A 221 -4.98 15.08 -5.88
CA ARG A 221 -5.93 14.85 -6.99
C ARG A 221 -5.30 15.10 -8.36
N SER A 222 -4.31 15.98 -8.41
CA SER A 222 -3.52 16.29 -9.59
C SER A 222 -2.04 16.01 -9.30
N PRO A 223 -1.24 15.55 -10.28
CA PRO A 223 0.18 15.30 -10.05
C PRO A 223 0.90 16.53 -9.51
N LEU A 224 1.62 16.36 -8.39
CA LEU A 224 2.48 17.40 -7.83
C LEU A 224 3.70 17.56 -8.72
N ARG A 225 3.72 18.66 -9.49
CA ARG A 225 4.87 19.05 -10.29
C ARG A 225 5.96 19.67 -9.39
N PRO A 226 7.25 19.47 -9.68
CA PRO A 226 8.33 20.06 -8.88
C PRO A 226 8.20 21.58 -8.73
N GLU A 227 7.72 22.27 -9.77
CA GLU A 227 7.55 23.73 -9.78
C GLU A 227 6.42 24.21 -8.86
N ALA A 228 5.57 23.28 -8.37
CA ALA A 228 4.49 23.58 -7.44
C ALA A 228 4.88 23.32 -5.98
N LEU A 229 6.08 22.76 -5.70
CA LEU A 229 6.61 22.64 -4.34
C LEU A 229 7.01 24.02 -3.82
N VAL A 230 7.04 24.19 -2.48
CA VAL A 230 7.21 25.48 -1.82
C VAL A 230 8.34 26.31 -2.43
N CYS A 231 8.00 27.53 -2.82
CA CYS A 231 8.90 28.61 -3.19
C CYS A 231 8.23 29.94 -2.82
N ASP A 232 8.99 31.02 -2.91
CA ASP A 232 8.54 32.39 -2.62
C ASP A 232 7.28 32.79 -3.40
N GLU A 233 7.07 32.23 -4.59
CA GLU A 233 5.95 32.58 -5.46
C GLU A 233 4.69 31.72 -5.24
N ASN A 234 4.80 30.59 -4.55
CA ASN A 234 3.72 29.59 -4.44
C ASN A 234 3.37 29.16 -3.02
N GLU A 235 3.92 29.84 -2.01
CA GLU A 235 3.62 29.56 -0.61
C GLU A 235 2.10 29.51 -0.35
N GLY A 236 1.67 28.45 0.32
CA GLY A 236 0.27 28.27 0.69
C GLY A 236 -0.69 27.97 -0.47
N GLN A 237 -0.24 27.92 -1.74
CA GLN A 237 -1.16 27.68 -2.86
C GLN A 237 -1.68 26.25 -2.92
N LEU A 238 -0.89 25.29 -2.43
CA LEU A 238 -1.24 23.88 -2.48
C LEU A 238 -1.97 23.36 -1.23
N ILE A 239 -2.10 24.15 -0.17
CA ILE A 239 -2.58 23.66 1.14
C ILE A 239 -4.09 23.39 1.22
N ASP A 240 -4.87 23.84 0.24
CA ASP A 240 -6.31 23.60 0.23
C ASP A 240 -6.61 22.08 0.21
N ASP A 241 -7.35 21.60 1.20
CA ASP A 241 -7.76 20.20 1.34
C ASP A 241 -8.47 19.66 0.08
N ARG A 242 -9.11 20.54 -0.71
CA ARG A 242 -9.74 20.16 -1.99
C ARG A 242 -8.75 19.60 -3.00
N ASN A 243 -7.46 19.94 -2.87
CA ASN A 243 -6.39 19.42 -3.73
C ASN A 243 -6.04 17.96 -3.43
N TYR A 244 -6.50 17.41 -2.31
CA TYR A 244 -6.12 16.09 -1.83
C TYR A 244 -7.31 15.16 -1.64
N VAL A 245 -6.99 13.88 -1.52
CA VAL A 245 -7.86 12.85 -0.98
C VAL A 245 -7.15 12.22 0.19
N TRP A 246 -7.66 12.47 1.39
CA TRP A 246 -7.16 11.89 2.63
C TRP A 246 -7.78 10.52 2.86
N THR A 247 -6.96 9.47 2.92
CA THR A 247 -7.40 8.08 3.10
C THR A 247 -7.26 7.60 4.54
N TYR A 248 -6.49 8.32 5.35
CA TYR A 248 -6.30 8.04 6.76
C TYR A 248 -6.21 9.33 7.57
N THR A 249 -6.79 9.30 8.76
CA THR A 249 -6.69 10.34 9.78
C THR A 249 -6.36 9.68 11.12
N SER A 250 -5.29 10.12 11.76
CA SER A 250 -4.88 9.60 13.06
C SER A 250 -5.81 10.05 14.19
N PRO A 251 -5.74 9.41 15.38
CA PRO A 251 -6.17 10.05 16.62
C PRO A 251 -5.42 11.38 16.85
N GLU A 252 -5.96 12.22 17.71
CA GLU A 252 -5.21 13.38 18.21
C GLU A 252 -4.18 12.94 19.25
N PHE A 253 -2.98 13.51 19.15
CA PHE A 253 -1.91 13.28 20.12
C PHE A 253 -1.60 14.57 20.87
N PRO A 254 -1.61 14.58 22.22
CA PRO A 254 -1.27 15.75 22.99
C PRO A 254 0.21 16.08 22.83
N MET A 255 0.54 17.37 22.74
CA MET A 255 1.90 17.86 22.64
C MET A 255 2.31 18.60 23.92
N LEU A 256 3.50 18.30 24.42
CA LEU A 256 4.10 19.02 25.55
C LEU A 256 4.68 20.35 25.07
N GLN A 257 4.66 21.35 25.95
CA GLN A 257 5.29 22.65 25.71
C GLN A 257 6.79 22.58 26.05
N GLU A 258 7.52 21.71 25.34
CA GLU A 258 8.95 21.48 25.54
C GLU A 258 9.67 21.50 24.18
N ASN A 259 10.82 22.18 24.10
CA ASN A 259 11.66 22.20 22.91
C ASN A 259 12.54 20.94 22.86
N VAL A 260 11.87 19.81 22.67
CA VAL A 260 12.47 18.49 22.49
C VAL A 260 11.73 17.78 21.37
N LEU A 261 12.43 16.88 20.66
CA LEU A 261 11.81 16.05 19.63
C LEU A 261 10.86 15.04 20.28
N GLN A 262 9.56 15.31 20.18
CA GLN A 262 8.50 14.46 20.75
C GLN A 262 8.08 13.39 19.74
N SER A 263 7.69 12.23 20.26
CA SER A 263 7.36 11.02 19.49
C SER A 263 5.87 10.70 19.57
N PHE A 264 5.22 10.59 18.41
CA PHE A 264 3.80 10.30 18.25
C PHE A 264 3.64 9.00 17.47
N LYS A 265 3.51 7.89 18.19
CA LYS A 265 3.40 6.55 17.59
C LYS A 265 1.97 6.26 17.19
N LEU A 266 1.79 5.77 15.97
CA LEU A 266 0.49 5.30 15.49
C LEU A 266 0.13 3.96 16.18
N PRO A 267 -1.17 3.67 16.39
CA PRO A 267 -1.61 2.41 17.01
C PRO A 267 -1.10 1.15 16.29
N HIS A 268 -0.96 1.25 14.97
CA HIS A 268 -0.34 0.27 14.09
C HIS A 268 0.33 1.00 12.91
N PRO A 269 1.28 0.37 12.21
CA PRO A 269 1.78 0.92 10.95
C PRO A 269 0.64 1.14 9.94
N VAL A 270 0.69 2.25 9.22
CA VAL A 270 -0.34 2.67 8.25
C VAL A 270 0.32 2.85 6.90
N LEU A 271 -0.28 2.30 5.85
CA LEU A 271 0.18 2.52 4.48
C LEU A 271 -0.33 3.88 3.99
N CYS A 272 0.58 4.86 3.86
CA CYS A 272 0.33 6.10 3.16
C CYS A 272 0.30 5.81 1.65
N ILE A 273 -0.88 5.97 1.03
CA ILE A 273 -1.11 5.81 -0.41
C ILE A 273 -1.15 7.19 -1.04
N GLY A 274 -0.18 7.49 -1.91
CA GLY A 274 0.00 8.79 -2.56
C GLY A 274 1.22 9.58 -2.13
N GLY A 275 1.90 9.16 -1.07
CA GLY A 275 3.11 9.82 -0.58
C GLY A 275 2.90 11.25 -0.09
N VAL A 276 1.72 11.61 0.42
CA VAL A 276 1.46 12.92 1.03
C VAL A 276 1.00 12.77 2.47
N VAL A 277 1.59 13.59 3.35
CA VAL A 277 1.25 13.66 4.77
C VAL A 277 0.98 15.11 5.15
N LYS A 278 -0.14 15.35 5.84
CA LYS A 278 -0.49 16.62 6.48
C LYS A 278 -0.41 16.46 7.99
N VAL A 279 0.34 17.32 8.63
CA VAL A 279 0.42 17.45 10.09
C VAL A 279 -0.43 18.65 10.49
N GLU A 280 -1.57 18.40 11.11
CA GLU A 280 -2.44 19.42 11.69
C GLU A 280 -1.94 19.77 13.10
N LEU A 281 -1.75 21.06 13.35
CA LEU A 281 -1.28 21.63 14.61
C LEU A 281 -2.48 22.31 15.29
N LEU A 282 -2.96 21.68 16.36
CA LEU A 282 -4.25 22.00 16.96
C LEU A 282 -4.08 22.75 18.28
N GLY A 283 -4.76 23.89 18.38
CA GLY A 283 -4.81 24.71 19.57
C GLY A 283 -3.49 25.45 19.84
N ARG A 284 -3.56 26.77 19.95
CA ARG A 284 -2.41 27.62 20.26
C ARG A 284 -2.30 27.82 21.76
N VAL A 285 -1.07 27.92 22.26
CA VAL A 285 -0.82 28.11 23.69
C VAL A 285 -0.19 29.45 24.01
N GLN A 286 0.81 29.85 23.23
CA GLN A 286 1.66 30.98 23.53
C GLN A 286 1.28 32.22 22.72
N LYS A 287 1.28 33.38 23.39
CA LYS A 287 1.16 34.68 22.75
C LYS A 287 2.51 35.35 22.56
N GLN A 288 2.66 36.04 21.44
CA GLN A 288 3.80 36.93 21.23
C GLN A 288 3.54 38.28 21.92
N ALA A 289 4.57 38.80 22.58
CA ALA A 289 4.44 40.02 23.39
C ALA A 289 4.26 41.29 22.54
N ILE A 290 4.70 41.27 21.28
CA ILE A 290 4.73 42.46 20.42
C ILE A 290 3.32 42.89 19.97
N ASP A 291 2.46 41.93 19.69
CA ASP A 291 1.13 42.14 19.10
C ASP A 291 -0.01 41.48 19.90
N GLY A 292 0.33 40.63 20.88
CA GLY A 292 -0.62 39.91 21.72
C GLY A 292 -1.38 38.79 20.99
N LEU A 293 -0.90 38.36 19.82
CA LEU A 293 -1.49 37.27 19.03
C LEU A 293 -0.87 35.92 19.40
N TYR A 294 -1.60 34.84 19.09
CA TYR A 294 -1.16 33.47 19.29
C TYR A 294 -0.41 32.93 18.08
N TYR A 295 0.71 32.25 18.34
CA TYR A 295 1.60 31.69 17.33
C TYR A 295 1.89 30.21 17.62
N ILE A 296 2.24 29.46 16.56
CA ILE A 296 2.82 28.13 16.64
C ILE A 296 4.14 28.17 15.87
N CYS A 297 5.21 27.66 16.48
CA CYS A 297 6.51 27.55 15.85
C CYS A 297 7.06 26.13 16.00
N ILE A 298 7.54 25.54 14.90
CA ILE A 298 8.05 24.17 14.84
C ILE A 298 9.49 24.19 14.32
N SER A 299 10.41 23.58 15.07
CA SER A 299 11.83 23.48 14.67
C SER A 299 12.09 22.31 13.74
N HIS A 300 11.43 21.18 13.97
CA HIS A 300 11.74 19.93 13.26
C HIS A 300 10.54 19.00 13.13
N VAL A 301 10.42 18.33 11.98
CA VAL A 301 9.43 17.29 11.71
C VAL A 301 10.10 16.07 11.10
N GLN A 302 9.68 14.87 11.54
CA GLN A 302 10.06 13.60 10.88
C GLN A 302 8.85 12.72 10.70
N ILE A 303 8.71 12.13 9.50
CA ILE A 303 7.72 11.09 9.24
C ILE A 303 8.44 9.75 9.19
N VAL A 304 8.39 9.01 10.29
CA VAL A 304 9.21 7.80 10.49
C VAL A 304 8.49 6.56 9.96
N GLY A 305 9.14 5.85 9.05
CA GLY A 305 8.56 4.67 8.41
C GLY A 305 9.49 3.98 7.41
N LYS A 306 8.87 3.35 6.41
CA LYS A 306 9.53 2.67 5.29
C LYS A 306 8.93 3.14 3.98
N ALA A 307 9.72 3.84 3.17
CA ALA A 307 9.39 4.02 1.77
C ALA A 307 9.47 2.66 1.05
N LEU A 308 8.41 2.29 0.31
CA LEU A 308 8.42 1.10 -0.54
C LEU A 308 9.16 1.39 -1.85
N SER A 309 9.30 0.37 -2.71
CA SER A 309 10.02 0.53 -3.98
C SER A 309 9.42 1.65 -4.81
N ARG A 310 10.28 2.50 -5.40
CA ARG A 310 9.89 3.55 -6.36
C ARG A 310 9.40 2.98 -7.69
N ASP A 311 9.59 1.69 -7.91
CA ASP A 311 8.99 0.97 -9.04
C ASP A 311 7.47 0.84 -8.86
N LEU A 312 6.94 1.05 -7.65
CA LEU A 312 5.51 1.06 -7.38
C LEU A 312 5.01 2.50 -7.31
N GLY A 313 4.09 2.85 -8.21
CA GLY A 313 3.44 4.16 -8.26
C GLY A 313 1.95 4.08 -8.02
N VAL A 314 1.36 5.23 -7.70
CA VAL A 314 -0.09 5.37 -7.47
C VAL A 314 -0.65 6.40 -8.42
N VAL A 315 -1.63 5.99 -9.23
CA VAL A 315 -2.29 6.90 -10.18
C VAL A 315 -3.80 6.94 -9.92
N PRO A 316 -4.37 8.12 -9.63
CA PRO A 316 -5.82 8.29 -9.60
C PRO A 316 -6.43 8.10 -11.00
N ARG A 317 -7.42 7.21 -11.13
CA ARG A 317 -8.13 6.97 -12.40
C ARG A 317 -9.62 6.75 -12.17
N GLY A 318 -10.45 7.68 -12.67
CA GLY A 318 -11.90 7.64 -12.43
C GLY A 318 -12.21 7.69 -10.94
N ASN A 319 -12.96 6.69 -10.44
CA ASN A 319 -13.38 6.60 -9.04
C ASN A 319 -12.45 5.74 -8.16
N GLY A 320 -11.29 5.31 -8.67
CA GLY A 320 -10.37 4.43 -7.94
C GLY A 320 -8.90 4.77 -8.14
N LEU A 321 -8.04 3.96 -7.53
CA LEU A 321 -6.58 4.06 -7.68
C LEU A 321 -6.06 2.89 -8.53
N VAL A 322 -5.05 3.19 -9.35
CA VAL A 322 -4.29 2.19 -10.10
C VAL A 322 -2.92 2.04 -9.45
N LEU A 323 -2.54 0.79 -9.17
CA LEU A 323 -1.19 0.44 -8.76
C LEU A 323 -0.33 0.28 -10.00
N ASN A 324 0.56 1.22 -10.23
CA ASN A 324 1.50 1.17 -11.34
C ASN A 324 2.78 0.42 -10.93
N TYR A 325 3.27 -0.44 -11.80
CA TYR A 325 4.59 -1.04 -11.68
C TYR A 325 5.49 -0.62 -12.84
N TYR A 326 6.56 0.10 -12.53
CA TYR A 326 7.54 0.60 -13.49
C TYR A 326 8.66 -0.42 -13.65
N LEU A 327 8.75 -1.05 -14.82
CA LEU A 327 9.80 -2.01 -15.12
C LEU A 327 11.09 -1.30 -15.56
N ASP A 328 12.22 -1.59 -14.92
CA ASP A 328 13.56 -1.27 -15.47
C ASP A 328 13.92 -2.30 -16.56
N PRO A 329 14.12 -1.88 -17.82
CA PRO A 329 14.49 -2.76 -18.93
C PRO A 329 15.72 -3.64 -18.65
N ARG A 330 16.62 -3.22 -17.75
CA ARG A 330 17.85 -3.95 -17.41
C ARG A 330 17.63 -5.21 -16.56
N THR A 331 16.46 -5.37 -15.96
CA THR A 331 16.14 -6.51 -15.09
C THR A 331 15.26 -7.57 -15.78
N CYS A 332 14.89 -7.36 -17.05
CA CYS A 332 13.99 -8.27 -17.77
C CYS A 332 14.70 -9.52 -18.32
N GLY A 333 14.76 -10.57 -17.51
CA GLY A 333 14.71 -11.94 -18.01
C GLY A 333 13.24 -12.34 -18.20
N VAL A 334 12.68 -12.14 -19.40
CA VAL A 334 11.32 -12.61 -19.70
C VAL A 334 11.38 -14.13 -19.86
N PRO A 335 10.76 -14.95 -18.99
CA PRO A 335 10.56 -16.35 -19.32
C PRO A 335 9.51 -16.39 -20.41
N ARG A 336 9.82 -17.03 -21.54
CA ARG A 336 8.84 -17.29 -22.61
C ARG A 336 7.62 -17.98 -22.01
N SER A 337 6.44 -17.45 -22.34
CA SER A 337 5.16 -18.12 -22.12
C SER A 337 5.15 -19.40 -22.96
N GLU A 338 5.26 -20.56 -22.30
CA GLU A 338 4.93 -21.84 -22.91
C GLU A 338 3.41 -22.02 -22.78
N SER A 339 2.71 -21.85 -23.91
CA SER A 339 1.29 -22.13 -24.02
C SER A 339 1.05 -23.65 -23.97
N SER A 340 0.87 -24.22 -22.78
CA SER A 340 0.26 -25.55 -22.63
C SER A 340 -1.10 -25.38 -21.96
N ARG A 341 -2.17 -25.51 -22.75
CA ARG A 341 -3.54 -25.69 -22.24
C ARG A 341 -3.60 -27.03 -21.53
N ASP A 342 -3.53 -27.01 -20.21
CA ASP A 342 -3.88 -28.18 -19.41
C ASP A 342 -5.26 -27.98 -18.76
N ASN A 343 -6.09 -29.01 -18.84
CA ASN A 343 -7.54 -28.97 -18.62
C ASN A 343 -7.90 -29.07 -17.12
N GLY A 344 -7.00 -28.65 -16.23
CA GLY A 344 -7.11 -28.81 -14.76
C GLY A 344 -8.07 -27.81 -14.08
N ARG A 345 -8.57 -26.81 -14.80
CA ARG A 345 -9.33 -25.67 -14.24
C ARG A 345 -10.61 -26.08 -13.49
N SER A 346 -11.21 -27.23 -13.81
CA SER A 346 -12.44 -27.71 -13.17
C SER A 346 -12.22 -28.42 -11.83
N ARG A 347 -11.10 -29.13 -11.62
CA ARG A 347 -10.81 -29.86 -10.36
C ARG A 347 -10.46 -28.92 -9.20
N TRP A 348 -9.90 -27.74 -9.50
CA TRP A 348 -9.42 -26.80 -8.48
C TRP A 348 -10.44 -25.76 -8.02
N GLN A 349 -11.54 -25.55 -8.75
CA GLN A 349 -12.60 -24.61 -8.36
C GLN A 349 -13.25 -25.01 -7.03
N GLY A 350 -13.49 -26.31 -6.81
CA GLY A 350 -13.99 -26.82 -5.54
C GLY A 350 -13.01 -26.62 -4.39
N LEU A 351 -11.70 -26.72 -4.65
CA LEU A 351 -10.65 -26.49 -3.65
C LEU A 351 -10.63 -25.02 -3.18
N ALA A 352 -10.66 -24.09 -4.13
CA ALA A 352 -10.69 -22.66 -3.85
C ALA A 352 -11.86 -22.29 -2.93
N SER A 353 -13.07 -22.71 -3.29
CA SER A 353 -14.27 -22.50 -2.47
C SER A 353 -14.08 -23.03 -1.05
N ARG A 354 -13.54 -24.25 -0.89
CA ARG A 354 -13.29 -24.85 0.44
C ARG A 354 -12.24 -24.09 1.26
N ILE A 355 -11.20 -23.54 0.64
CA ILE A 355 -10.23 -22.65 1.33
C ILE A 355 -10.94 -21.39 1.84
N TRP A 356 -11.82 -20.80 1.03
CA TRP A 356 -12.57 -19.60 1.42
C TRP A 356 -13.60 -19.89 2.53
N HIS A 357 -14.26 -21.05 2.51
CA HIS A 357 -15.15 -21.49 3.58
C HIS A 357 -14.42 -21.84 4.88
N SER A 358 -13.30 -22.56 4.80
CA SER A 358 -12.54 -22.95 5.98
C SER A 358 -11.85 -21.75 6.66
N GLY A 359 -11.32 -20.83 5.86
CA GLY A 359 -10.69 -19.60 6.36
C GLY A 359 -11.66 -18.64 7.07
N THR A 360 -12.93 -18.62 6.66
CA THR A 360 -13.98 -17.81 7.30
C THR A 360 -14.56 -18.49 8.56
N ALA A 361 -14.74 -19.82 8.54
CA ALA A 361 -15.31 -20.56 9.67
C ALA A 361 -14.35 -20.74 10.85
N ARG A 362 -13.03 -20.80 10.62
CA ARG A 362 -12.04 -21.06 11.67
C ARG A 362 -11.42 -19.80 12.29
N GLY A 363 -11.69 -18.60 11.77
CA GLY A 363 -10.99 -17.36 12.19
C GLY A 363 -9.47 -17.36 11.92
N ILE A 364 -8.96 -18.37 11.22
CA ILE A 364 -7.55 -18.55 10.91
C ILE A 364 -7.23 -17.69 9.68
N GLY A 365 -6.39 -16.67 9.86
CA GLY A 365 -5.82 -15.89 8.76
C GLY A 365 -6.60 -14.64 8.34
N GLY A 366 -7.42 -14.05 9.22
CA GLY A 366 -7.97 -12.70 9.04
C GLY A 366 -8.89 -12.50 7.82
N LEU A 367 -9.34 -13.58 7.19
CA LEU A 367 -10.30 -13.55 6.07
C LEU A 367 -11.70 -13.31 6.63
N ASN A 368 -12.20 -12.07 6.56
CA ASN A 368 -13.61 -11.78 6.80
C ASN A 368 -14.39 -11.71 5.47
N GLN A 369 -15.71 -11.84 5.55
CA GLN A 369 -16.58 -11.77 4.36
C GLN A 369 -16.41 -10.46 3.57
N THR A 370 -15.99 -9.38 4.24
CA THR A 370 -15.72 -8.06 3.64
C THR A 370 -14.48 -8.06 2.74
N LEU A 371 -13.42 -8.77 3.11
CA LEU A 371 -12.21 -8.91 2.28
C LEU A 371 -12.47 -9.79 1.06
N LEU A 372 -13.25 -10.86 1.24
CA LEU A 372 -13.65 -11.74 0.14
C LEU A 372 -14.58 -11.02 -0.87
N SER A 373 -15.58 -10.28 -0.39
CA SER A 373 -16.46 -9.50 -1.29
C SER A 373 -15.72 -8.41 -2.06
N ARG A 374 -14.68 -7.82 -1.46
CA ARG A 374 -13.77 -6.86 -2.14
C ARG A 374 -12.84 -7.53 -3.16
N LEU A 375 -12.40 -8.77 -2.91
CA LEU A 375 -11.58 -9.53 -3.86
C LEU A 375 -12.35 -9.96 -5.11
N PHE A 376 -13.63 -10.30 -4.95
CA PHE A 376 -14.47 -10.82 -6.04
C PHE A 376 -15.47 -9.81 -6.63
N GLY A 377 -15.48 -8.56 -6.15
CA GLY A 377 -16.26 -7.47 -6.75
C GLY A 377 -17.77 -7.49 -6.45
N GLY A 378 -18.19 -8.03 -5.30
CA GLY A 378 -19.60 -8.08 -4.88
C GLY A 378 -19.85 -9.08 -3.74
N PRO A 379 -21.03 -9.06 -3.09
CA PRO A 379 -21.37 -10.02 -2.04
C PRO A 379 -21.45 -11.43 -2.65
N LEU A 380 -20.57 -12.32 -2.20
CA LEU A 380 -20.59 -13.74 -2.56
C LEU A 380 -21.93 -14.33 -2.12
N ARG A 381 -22.79 -14.71 -3.08
CA ARG A 381 -23.98 -15.49 -2.78
C ARG A 381 -23.54 -16.94 -2.57
N LEU A 382 -23.34 -17.28 -1.30
CA LEU A 382 -22.98 -18.61 -0.85
C LEU A 382 -24.12 -19.58 -1.22
N VAL A 383 -23.91 -20.44 -2.22
CA VAL A 383 -24.82 -21.58 -2.44
C VAL A 383 -24.39 -22.66 -1.46
N VAL A 384 -25.19 -22.85 -0.42
CA VAL A 384 -25.12 -24.04 0.44
C VAL A 384 -25.62 -25.20 -0.42
N VAL A 385 -24.73 -26.11 -0.80
CA VAL A 385 -25.14 -27.41 -1.35
C VAL A 385 -25.60 -28.22 -0.14
N ALA A 386 -26.91 -28.47 -0.04
CA ALA A 386 -27.45 -29.41 0.91
C ALA A 386 -27.02 -30.83 0.49
N ASP A 387 -26.47 -31.60 1.42
CA ASP A 387 -26.25 -33.03 1.25
C ASP A 387 -27.61 -33.71 1.06
N GLU A 388 -27.82 -34.32 -0.12
CA GLU A 388 -28.84 -35.33 -0.29
C GLU A 388 -28.29 -36.64 0.30
N SER A 389 -28.76 -36.99 1.49
CA SER A 389 -28.52 -38.30 2.09
C SER A 389 -29.53 -39.30 1.53
N GLU A 390 -29.04 -40.26 0.73
CA GLU A 390 -29.78 -41.45 0.31
C GLU A 390 -29.96 -42.43 1.49
N GLY A 391 -31.22 -42.80 1.73
CA GLY A 391 -31.71 -44.17 1.97
C GLY A 391 -31.22 -44.98 3.17
N GLU A 392 -32.14 -45.23 4.12
CA GLU A 392 -32.29 -46.56 4.71
C GLU A 392 -33.79 -46.95 4.66
N GLU A 393 -34.08 -48.02 3.93
CA GLU A 393 -35.34 -48.77 3.94
C GLU A 393 -35.47 -49.49 5.29
N GLU A 394 -36.65 -49.46 5.90
CA GLU A 394 -37.00 -50.43 6.95
C GLU A 394 -38.45 -50.90 6.76
N ASP A 395 -38.58 -52.22 6.82
CA ASP A 395 -39.69 -53.06 6.37
C ASP A 395 -41.04 -52.85 7.09
N ASP A 396 -42.09 -53.00 6.28
CA ASP A 396 -43.48 -53.37 6.60
C ASP A 396 -43.54 -54.56 7.59
N LEU A 397 -44.35 -54.62 8.66
CA LEU A 397 -45.81 -54.84 8.71
C LEU A 397 -46.20 -55.26 10.17
N PRO A 398 -47.47 -55.23 10.62
CA PRO A 398 -48.57 -56.06 10.09
C PRO A 398 -49.87 -55.35 9.69
#